data_AF-A0AA50Y9Y2-F1
#
_entry.id   AF-A0AA50Y9Y2-F1
#
_cell.length_a   1.000
_cell.length_b   1.000
_cell.length_c   1.000
_cell.angle_alpha   90.00
_cell.angle_beta   90.00
_cell.angle_gamma   90.00
#
_symmetry.space_group_name_H-M   'P 1'
#
loop_
_entity.id
_entity.type
_entity.pdbx_description
1 polymer ?
#
loop_
_entity_poly.entity_id
_entity_poly.type
_entity_poly.pdbx_seq_one_letter_code
_entity_poly.pdbx_strand_id
1 'polypeptide(L)'
;KKEAEEKFKEIATAYEILRDDEARSDYDYMLDNPQEYYAHYYRYYRRRMAPKVDVRIVVAVTISIISIIQYYSAWSKYDTAIKYFMT
;
A
#
# COMPACT_ATOMS: atom_id res chain seq x y z
N LYS A 1 20.74 29.22 -9.71
CA LYS A 1 19.35 28.80 -10.04
C LYS A 1 18.94 27.55 -9.26
N LYS A 2 19.70 26.45 -9.34
CA LYS A 2 19.39 25.19 -8.63
C LYS A 2 19.28 25.32 -7.11
N GLU A 3 20.22 25.99 -6.45
CA GLU A 3 20.19 26.22 -4.99
C GLU A 3 18.94 27.00 -4.53
N ALA A 4 18.52 28.00 -5.31
CA ALA A 4 17.32 28.77 -5.00
C ALA A 4 16.04 27.92 -5.13
N GLU A 5 16.01 26.99 -6.08
CA GLU A 5 14.91 26.04 -6.25
C GLU A 5 14.83 25.04 -5.09
N GLU A 6 15.98 24.54 -4.63
CA GLU A 6 16.06 23.66 -3.46
C GLU A 6 15.57 24.38 -2.19
N LYS A 7 16.04 25.61 -1.96
CA LYS A 7 15.58 26.44 -0.83
C LYS A 7 14.09 26.75 -0.90
N PHE A 8 13.57 27.00 -2.10
CA PHE A 8 12.14 27.21 -2.27
C PHE A 8 11.32 25.96 -1.90
N LYS A 9 11.78 24.77 -2.30
CA LYS A 9 11.14 23.49 -1.93
C LYS A 9 11.18 23.24 -0.43
N GLU A 10 12.31 23.51 0.23
CA GLU A 10 12.44 23.39 1.69
C GLU A 10 11.44 24.30 2.41
N ILE A 11 11.36 25.56 2.02
CA ILE A 11 10.45 26.55 2.63
C ILE A 11 8.99 26.15 2.39
N ALA A 12 8.64 25.73 1.17
CA ALA A 12 7.30 25.27 0.85
C ALA A 12 6.90 24.05 1.70
N THR A 13 7.81 23.08 1.84
CA THR A 13 7.58 21.88 2.67
C THR A 13 7.38 22.24 4.14
N ALA A 14 8.23 23.12 4.67
CA ALA A 14 8.09 23.60 6.05
C ALA A 14 6.74 24.31 6.25
N TYR A 15 6.32 25.14 5.30
CA TYR A 15 5.03 25.80 5.34
C TYR A 15 3.86 24.80 5.32
N GLU A 16 3.89 23.78 4.46
CA GLU A 16 2.84 22.76 4.40
C GLU A 16 2.68 22.00 5.73
N ILE A 17 3.79 21.58 6.33
CA ILE A 17 3.77 20.85 7.61
C ILE A 17 3.31 21.75 8.76
N LEU A 18 3.85 22.97 8.83
CA LEU A 18 3.58 23.87 9.95
C LEU A 18 2.24 24.60 9.83
N ARG A 19 1.63 24.68 8.64
CA ARG A 19 0.32 25.31 8.47
C ARG A 19 -0.82 24.44 9.00
N ASP A 20 -0.71 23.13 8.86
CA ASP A 20 -1.72 22.17 9.29
C ASP A 20 -1.45 21.76 10.75
N ASP A 21 -2.39 22.07 11.65
CA ASP A 21 -2.23 21.79 13.09
C ASP A 21 -2.06 20.29 13.39
N GLU A 22 -2.67 19.41 12.59
CA GLU A 22 -2.54 17.96 12.76
C GLU A 22 -1.15 17.48 12.31
N ALA A 23 -0.65 17.99 11.18
CA ALA A 23 0.69 17.68 10.69
C ALA A 23 1.79 18.27 11.57
N ARG A 24 1.56 19.47 12.12
CA ARG A 24 2.45 20.11 13.09
C ARG A 24 2.52 19.29 14.38
N SER A 25 1.39 18.86 14.93
CA SER A 25 1.38 18.04 16.15
C SER A 25 2.12 16.70 15.97
N ASP A 26 1.99 16.06 14.81
CA ASP A 26 2.75 14.85 14.48
C ASP A 26 4.26 15.11 14.40
N TYR A 27 4.65 16.26 13.82
CA TYR A 27 6.04 16.68 13.72
C TYR A 27 6.65 17.00 15.09
N ASP A 28 5.93 17.74 15.92
CA ASP A 28 6.34 18.06 17.30
C ASP A 28 6.50 16.78 18.13
N TYR A 29 5.55 15.84 18.02
CA TYR A 29 5.64 14.53 18.68
C TYR A 29 6.87 13.73 18.24
N MET A 30 7.26 13.83 16.95
CA MET A 30 8.48 13.22 16.44
C MET A 30 9.75 13.85 17.03
N LEU A 31 9.79 15.17 17.18
CA LEU A 31 10.91 15.87 17.80
C LEU A 31 11.06 15.50 19.29
N ASP A 32 9.94 15.35 20.00
CA ASP A 32 9.91 14.99 21.41
C ASP A 32 10.20 13.49 21.66
N ASN A 33 9.99 12.63 20.66
CA ASN A 33 10.15 11.18 20.76
C ASN A 33 11.06 10.60 19.66
N PRO A 34 12.36 10.96 19.63
CA PRO A 34 13.29 10.53 18.59
C PRO A 34 13.51 9.00 18.56
N GLN A 35 13.28 8.31 19.68
CA GLN A 35 13.38 6.85 19.81
C GLN A 35 12.24 6.10 19.08
N GLU A 36 11.12 6.76 18.74
CA GLU A 36 9.95 6.14 18.11
C GLU A 36 9.98 6.20 16.57
N TYR A 37 11.17 6.15 15.98
CA TYR A 37 11.39 6.29 14.53
C TYR A 37 10.42 5.43 13.67
N TYR A 38 10.19 4.17 14.05
CA TYR A 38 9.29 3.26 13.35
C TYR A 38 7.80 3.66 13.43
N ALA A 39 7.37 4.27 14.54
CA ALA A 39 5.99 4.72 14.72
C ALA A 39 5.70 5.96 13.87
N HIS A 40 6.66 6.87 13.74
CA HIS A 40 6.56 8.06 12.90
C HIS A 40 6.48 7.71 11.41
N TYR A 41 7.32 6.76 10.96
CA TYR A 41 7.28 6.27 9.57
C TYR A 41 5.93 5.60 9.25
N TYR A 42 5.40 4.82 10.19
CA TYR A 42 4.09 4.19 10.07
C TYR A 42 2.96 5.22 10.03
N ARG A 43 2.97 6.25 10.89
CA ARG A 43 1.93 7.31 10.91
C ARG A 43 1.91 8.13 9.61
N TYR A 44 3.08 8.55 9.12
CA TYR A 44 3.19 9.32 7.88
C TYR A 44 2.67 8.53 6.66
N TYR A 45 3.06 7.25 6.53
CA TYR A 45 2.58 6.40 5.43
C TYR A 45 1.13 5.97 5.58
N ARG A 46 0.65 5.72 6.80
CA ARG A 46 -0.74 5.34 7.05
C ARG A 46 -1.71 6.46 6.64
N ARG A 47 -1.40 7.73 6.88
CA ARG A 47 -2.29 8.85 6.50
C ARG A 47 -2.38 9.06 4.99
N ARG A 48 -1.27 8.95 4.25
CA ARG A 48 -1.25 9.18 2.79
C ARG A 48 -1.57 7.95 1.95
N MET A 49 -1.26 6.75 2.45
CA MET A 49 -1.38 5.49 1.72
C MET A 49 -2.33 4.49 2.37
N ALA A 50 -3.21 4.92 3.28
CA ALA A 50 -4.32 4.09 3.71
C ALA A 50 -5.05 3.60 2.44
N PRO A 51 -5.08 2.28 2.19
CA PRO A 51 -5.69 1.76 0.99
C PRO A 51 -7.16 2.18 0.99
N LYS A 52 -7.57 2.94 -0.03
CA LYS A 52 -8.96 3.39 -0.21
C LYS A 52 -9.92 2.22 -0.46
N VAL A 53 -9.38 1.05 -0.76
CA VAL A 53 -10.11 -0.19 -1.03
C VAL A 53 -9.97 -1.11 0.19
N ASP A 54 -11.09 -1.65 0.68
CA ASP A 54 -11.08 -2.63 1.76
C ASP A 54 -10.27 -3.86 1.34
N VAL A 55 -9.24 -4.18 2.13
CA VAL A 55 -8.34 -5.33 1.90
C VAL A 55 -9.11 -6.64 1.80
N ARG A 56 -10.26 -6.76 2.48
CA ARG A 56 -11.14 -7.94 2.40
C ARG A 56 -11.65 -8.20 0.99
N ILE A 57 -11.96 -7.14 0.24
CA ILE A 57 -12.41 -7.25 -1.16
C ILE A 57 -11.27 -7.79 -2.02
N VAL A 58 -10.05 -7.28 -1.82
CA VAL A 58 -8.86 -7.75 -2.56
C VAL A 58 -8.66 -9.25 -2.33
N VAL A 59 -8.70 -9.69 -1.07
CA VAL A 59 -8.56 -11.10 -0.71
C VAL A 59 -9.65 -11.95 -1.33
N ALA A 60 -10.91 -11.52 -1.26
CA ALA A 60 -12.03 -12.24 -1.86
C ALA A 60 -11.86 -12.41 -3.37
N VAL A 61 -11.51 -11.33 -4.08
CA VAL A 61 -11.30 -11.35 -5.54
C VAL A 61 -10.13 -12.26 -5.91
N THR A 62 -9.01 -12.17 -5.19
CA THR A 62 -7.85 -13.03 -5.43
C THR A 62 -8.21 -14.51 -5.26
N ILE A 63 -8.91 -14.88 -4.18
CA ILE A 63 -9.35 -16.26 -3.95
C ILE A 63 -10.30 -16.73 -5.05
N SER A 64 -11.25 -15.88 -5.47
CA SER A 64 -12.18 -16.22 -6.56
C SER A 64 -11.44 -16.49 -7.87
N ILE A 65 -10.47 -15.64 -8.25
CA ILE A 65 -9.68 -15.84 -9.47
C ILE A 65 -8.89 -17.16 -9.40
N ILE A 66 -8.21 -17.42 -8.29
CA ILE A 66 -7.45 -18.66 -8.09
C ILE A 66 -8.39 -19.87 -8.21
N SER A 67 -9.57 -19.81 -7.60
CA SER A 67 -10.56 -20.89 -7.63
C SER A 67 -11.07 -21.17 -9.05
N ILE A 68 -11.31 -20.12 -9.84
CA ILE A 68 -11.70 -20.25 -11.26
C ILE A 68 -10.62 -20.97 -12.05
N ILE A 69 -9.36 -20.54 -11.90
CA ILE A 69 -8.23 -21.16 -12.60
C ILE A 69 -8.09 -22.63 -12.20
N GLN A 70 -8.22 -22.95 -10.91
CA GLN A 70 -8.17 -24.32 -10.42
C GLN A 70 -9.29 -25.19 -11.00
N TYR A 71 -10.52 -24.67 -11.07
CA TYR A 71 -11.67 -25.39 -11.62
C TYR A 71 -11.45 -25.77 -13.09
N TYR A 72 -11.08 -24.81 -13.95
CA TYR A 72 -10.82 -25.09 -15.36
C TYR A 72 -9.60 -25.99 -15.57
N SER A 73 -8.55 -25.81 -14.77
CA SER A 73 -7.37 -26.68 -14.81
C SER A 73 -7.70 -28.12 -14.41
N ALA A 74 -8.57 -28.30 -13.41
CA ALA A 74 -9.03 -29.62 -13.00
C ALA A 74 -9.87 -30.27 -14.11
N TRP A 75 -10.84 -29.54 -14.66
CA TRP A 75 -11.68 -30.03 -15.75
C TRP A 75 -10.86 -30.48 -16.97
N SER A 76 -9.90 -29.66 -17.42
CA SER A 76 -8.99 -30.01 -18.52
C SER A 76 -8.14 -31.27 -18.22
N LYS A 77 -7.69 -31.45 -16.98
CA LYS A 77 -6.97 -32.66 -16.56
C LYS A 77 -7.86 -33.91 -16.59
N TYR A 78 -9.11 -33.80 -16.17
CA TYR A 78 -10.06 -34.92 -16.23
C TYR A 78 -10.32 -35.37 -17.67
N ASP A 79 -10.59 -34.43 -18.58
CA ASP A 79 -10.82 -34.75 -20.00
C ASP A 79 -9.60 -35.38 -20.65
N THR A 80 -8.40 -34.86 -20.34
CA THR A 80 -7.14 -35.40 -20.85
C THR A 80 -6.90 -36.82 -20.35
N ALA A 81 -7.13 -37.08 -19.06
CA ALA A 81 -6.96 -38.40 -18.47
C ALA A 81 -7.94 -39.42 -19.07
N ILE A 82 -9.23 -39.08 -19.18
CA ILE A 82 -10.24 -39.97 -19.78
C ILE A 82 -9.87 -40.31 -21.23
N LYS A 83 -9.41 -39.32 -22.02
CA LYS A 83 -9.00 -39.55 -23.40
C LYS A 83 -7.79 -40.48 -23.52
N TYR A 84 -6.84 -40.37 -22.60
CA TYR A 84 -5.69 -41.29 -22.50
C TYR A 84 -6.10 -42.71 -22.07
N PHE A 85 -7.13 -42.86 -21.24
CA PHE A 85 -7.66 -44.18 -20.87
C PHE A 85 -8.55 -44.81 -21.94
N MET A 86 -9.13 -44.00 -22.85
CA MET A 86 -9.95 -44.45 -23.97
C MET A 86 -9.17 -44.75 -25.26
N THR A 87 -7.86 -44.47 -25.29
CA THR A 87 -6.93 -44.82 -26.38
C THR A 87 -6.11 -46.04 -25.99
#